data_AF-A0A191ZWN7-F1
#
_entry.id   AF-A0A191ZWN7-F1
#
_cell.length_a   1.000
_cell.length_b   1.000
_cell.length_c   1.000
_cell.angle_alpha   90.00
_cell.angle_beta   90.00
_cell.angle_gamma   90.00
#
_symmetry.space_group_name_H-M   'P 1'
#
loop_
_entity.id
_entity.type
_entity.pdbx_description
1 polymer ?
#
loop_
_entity_poly.entity_id
_entity_poly.type
_entity_poly.pdbx_seq_one_letter_code
_entity_poly.pdbx_strand_id
1 'polypeptide(L)'
;MNYDGITPEIARGLLVLRERIAQAKIPSSKLDETLNIATWNIREFGKKPRTKTALYYIAEILRQFDLIGVQEVRDNLGDLKRVLEILGPDWRAVYSDALTDAGGNRERIAYVYDRRAVAFTGLAAQAQPPRTKRGMEYLSDISWWRRPYMVSFHSGNFDFVCLSAHIRWGNSERDRLSEIEALADWVYTKAQEKDTDGKDLIVMGDFNVPSEKSPLFQALTARGLRVPDKLLRSTFGSNLEKNKRYDQILQMPEYPESFTNAGGVLDFYQGDHTPLFPRLTKQAMTYQLSDHLPLWVQINTNTEEHMLRATAGA
;
A
#
# COMPACT_ATOMS: atom_id res chain seq x y z
N MET A 1 -17.48 8.79 7.92
CA MET A 1 -16.55 9.66 8.66
C MET A 1 -17.31 10.38 9.75
N ASN A 2 -16.83 10.30 10.98
CA ASN A 2 -17.34 11.02 12.14
C ASN A 2 -16.66 12.40 12.19
N TYR A 3 -17.46 13.48 12.22
CA TYR A 3 -16.99 14.87 12.34
C TYR A 3 -17.25 15.47 13.73
N ASP A 4 -17.56 14.65 14.72
CA ASP A 4 -17.90 15.09 16.07
C ASP A 4 -16.73 15.83 16.73
N GLY A 5 -17.04 17.04 17.19
CA GLY A 5 -16.10 17.90 17.90
C GLY A 5 -14.95 18.42 17.05
N ILE A 6 -15.07 18.48 15.71
CA ILE A 6 -14.10 19.22 14.90
C ILE A 6 -14.18 20.72 15.20
N THR A 7 -13.04 21.40 15.16
CA THR A 7 -12.98 22.85 15.28
C THR A 7 -13.15 23.51 13.90
N PRO A 8 -13.48 24.82 13.84
CA PRO A 8 -13.50 25.56 12.58
C PRO A 8 -12.16 25.53 11.82
N GLU A 9 -11.03 25.44 12.52
CA GLU A 9 -9.70 25.30 11.92
C GLU A 9 -9.56 23.96 11.17
N ILE A 10 -9.97 22.86 11.81
CA ILE A 10 -9.96 21.52 11.18
C ILE A 10 -10.91 21.49 9.98
N ALA A 11 -12.11 22.07 10.10
CA ALA A 11 -13.08 22.11 9.02
C ALA A 11 -12.54 22.85 7.78
N ARG A 12 -11.94 24.03 7.95
CA ARG A 12 -11.33 24.79 6.84
C ARG A 12 -10.21 24.02 6.17
N GLY A 13 -9.32 23.41 6.95
CA GLY A 13 -8.23 22.63 6.38
C GLY A 13 -8.70 21.35 5.69
N LEU A 14 -9.78 20.70 6.16
CA LEU A 14 -10.42 19.60 5.45
C LEU A 14 -11.00 20.04 4.10
N LEU A 15 -11.60 21.23 4.01
CA LEU A 15 -12.08 21.77 2.73
C LEU A 15 -10.93 21.98 1.74
N VAL A 16 -9.82 22.57 2.19
CA VAL A 16 -8.60 22.70 1.37
C VAL A 16 -8.09 21.31 0.96
N LEU A 17 -8.01 20.37 1.89
CA LEU A 17 -7.55 19.01 1.59
C LEU A 17 -8.45 18.32 0.56
N ARG A 18 -9.77 18.52 0.61
CA ARG A 18 -10.72 17.99 -0.39
C ARG A 18 -10.49 18.56 -1.78
N GLU A 19 -10.22 19.85 -1.88
CA GLU A 19 -9.85 20.47 -3.17
C GLU A 19 -8.58 19.84 -3.73
N ARG A 20 -7.59 19.54 -2.87
CA ARG A 20 -6.35 18.87 -3.27
C ARG A 20 -6.59 17.42 -3.71
N ILE A 21 -7.39 16.68 -2.95
CA ILE A 21 -7.80 15.31 -3.26
C ILE A 21 -8.53 15.25 -4.62
N ALA A 22 -9.43 16.20 -4.89
CA ALA A 22 -10.21 16.22 -6.13
C ALA A 22 -9.33 16.31 -7.39
N GLN A 23 -8.13 16.91 -7.31
CA GLN A 23 -7.20 16.97 -8.43
C GLN A 23 -6.63 15.61 -8.84
N ALA A 24 -6.61 14.63 -7.92
CA ALA A 24 -6.19 13.26 -8.24
C ALA A 24 -7.20 12.54 -9.15
N LYS A 25 -8.43 13.06 -9.29
CA LYS A 25 -9.50 12.51 -10.15
C LYS A 25 -9.69 11.00 -9.94
N ILE A 26 -9.66 10.58 -8.67
CA ILE A 26 -9.88 9.18 -8.30
C ILE A 26 -11.33 8.83 -8.65
N PRO A 27 -11.59 7.91 -9.58
CA PRO A 27 -12.94 7.46 -9.87
C PRO A 27 -13.53 6.79 -8.63
N SER A 28 -14.83 6.94 -8.40
CA SER A 28 -15.49 6.16 -7.36
C SER A 28 -15.38 4.67 -7.67
N SER A 29 -15.12 3.88 -6.63
CA SER A 29 -15.33 2.44 -6.68
C SER A 29 -16.81 2.12 -6.81
N LYS A 30 -17.11 0.93 -7.33
CA LYS A 30 -18.46 0.43 -7.52
C LYS A 30 -18.53 -0.99 -7.01
N LEU A 31 -19.52 -1.25 -6.18
CA LEU A 31 -19.75 -2.58 -5.62
C LEU A 31 -19.77 -3.62 -6.74
N ASP A 32 -19.04 -4.71 -6.55
CA ASP A 32 -18.90 -5.85 -7.46
C ASP A 32 -18.32 -5.54 -8.86
N GLU A 33 -17.96 -4.29 -9.16
CA GLU A 33 -17.40 -3.87 -10.44
C GLU A 33 -15.95 -3.37 -10.31
N THR A 34 -15.67 -2.48 -9.35
CA THR A 34 -14.35 -1.86 -9.22
C THR A 34 -13.95 -1.61 -7.78
N LEU A 35 -12.64 -1.72 -7.52
CA LEU A 35 -12.03 -1.48 -6.22
C LEU A 35 -10.86 -0.52 -6.34
N ASN A 36 -10.83 0.52 -5.50
CA ASN A 36 -9.71 1.45 -5.38
C ASN A 36 -8.72 0.95 -4.32
N ILE A 37 -7.51 0.60 -4.76
CA ILE A 37 -6.43 0.10 -3.91
C ILE A 37 -5.33 1.14 -3.84
N ALA A 38 -4.79 1.37 -2.64
CA ALA A 38 -3.66 2.27 -2.44
C ALA A 38 -2.56 1.65 -1.57
N THR A 39 -1.37 2.23 -1.68
CA THR A 39 -0.31 2.05 -0.70
C THR A 39 0.16 3.41 -0.21
N TRP A 40 0.45 3.51 1.08
CA TRP A 40 0.91 4.76 1.70
C TRP A 40 1.83 4.49 2.88
N ASN A 41 3.10 4.86 2.75
CA ASN A 41 3.98 5.03 3.90
C ASN A 41 3.50 6.26 4.70
N ILE A 42 2.97 6.04 5.90
CA ILE A 42 2.63 7.12 6.83
C ILE A 42 3.79 7.23 7.82
N ARG A 43 4.68 8.19 7.56
CA ARG A 43 5.92 8.39 8.31
C ARG A 43 5.75 8.21 9.82
N GLU A 44 6.46 7.24 10.38
CA GLU A 44 6.50 6.91 11.81
C GLU A 44 5.10 6.88 12.50
N PHE A 45 4.08 6.29 11.85
CA PHE A 45 2.70 6.34 12.33
C PHE A 45 2.52 5.67 13.70
N GLY A 46 2.36 6.49 14.74
CA GLY A 46 2.24 6.04 16.13
C GLY A 46 3.54 6.15 16.95
N LYS A 47 4.69 6.57 16.39
CA LYS A 47 5.91 6.77 17.20
C LYS A 47 5.79 7.97 18.15
N LYS A 48 5.17 9.04 17.66
CA LYS A 48 4.87 10.25 18.42
C LYS A 48 3.38 10.58 18.24
N PRO A 49 2.72 11.14 19.26
CA PRO A 49 1.32 11.50 19.15
C PRO A 49 1.06 12.47 18.00
N ARG A 50 0.08 12.14 17.16
CA ARG A 50 -0.44 13.05 16.13
C ARG A 50 -1.50 13.97 16.71
N THR A 51 -1.58 15.18 16.16
CA THR A 51 -2.62 16.15 16.50
C THR A 51 -3.99 15.67 16.02
N LYS A 52 -5.07 16.16 16.64
CA LYS A 52 -6.44 15.88 16.16
C LYS A 52 -6.59 16.23 14.68
N THR A 53 -6.08 17.39 14.26
CA THR A 53 -6.06 17.83 12.85
C THR A 53 -5.42 16.81 11.92
N ALA A 54 -4.22 16.32 12.27
CA ALA A 54 -3.52 15.29 11.51
C ALA A 54 -4.33 14.01 11.34
N LEU A 55 -4.94 13.52 12.42
CA LEU A 55 -5.74 12.28 12.39
C LEU A 55 -6.96 12.43 11.46
N TYR A 56 -7.62 13.58 11.48
CA TYR A 56 -8.72 13.88 10.56
C TYR A 56 -8.26 13.93 9.10
N TYR A 57 -7.11 14.54 8.81
CA TYR A 57 -6.56 14.57 7.45
C TYR A 57 -6.11 13.20 6.95
N ILE A 58 -5.49 12.38 7.81
CA ILE A 58 -5.14 10.99 7.46
C ILE A 58 -6.39 10.19 7.13
N ALA A 59 -7.42 10.26 7.98
CA ALA A 59 -8.71 9.61 7.71
C ALA A 59 -9.37 10.14 6.41
N GLU A 60 -9.27 11.44 6.14
CA GLU A 60 -9.77 12.07 4.92
C GLU A 60 -9.06 11.57 3.64
N ILE A 61 -7.76 11.27 3.73
CA ILE A 61 -6.98 10.70 2.63
C ILE A 61 -7.28 9.21 2.46
N LEU A 62 -7.30 8.44 3.55
CA LEU A 62 -7.54 6.99 3.51
C LEU A 62 -8.92 6.66 2.92
N ARG A 63 -9.96 7.44 3.26
CA ARG A 63 -11.33 7.19 2.77
C ARG A 63 -11.55 7.43 1.27
N GLN A 64 -10.52 7.80 0.52
CA GLN A 64 -10.60 7.89 -0.95
C GLN A 64 -10.43 6.54 -1.64
N PHE A 65 -10.00 5.52 -0.88
CA PHE A 65 -9.70 4.18 -1.36
C PHE A 65 -10.48 3.16 -0.52
N ASP A 66 -10.64 1.95 -1.04
CA ASP A 66 -11.39 0.88 -0.35
C ASP A 66 -10.46 -0.04 0.45
N LEU A 67 -9.21 -0.20 -0.01
CA LEU A 67 -8.17 -1.01 0.61
C LEU A 67 -6.81 -0.30 0.51
N ILE A 68 -6.14 -0.12 1.65
CA ILE A 68 -4.88 0.61 1.73
C ILE A 68 -3.83 -0.20 2.47
N GLY A 69 -2.71 -0.50 1.81
CA GLY A 69 -1.48 -0.96 2.46
C GLY A 69 -0.76 0.22 3.12
N VAL A 70 -0.69 0.24 4.45
CA VAL A 70 -0.05 1.28 5.25
C VAL A 70 1.27 0.76 5.81
N GLN A 71 2.37 1.43 5.47
CA GLN A 71 3.70 1.13 6.01
C GLN A 71 4.05 2.06 7.18
N GLU A 72 5.12 1.71 7.90
CA GLU A 72 5.61 2.43 9.09
C GLU A 72 4.61 2.54 10.25
N VAL A 73 3.70 1.58 10.40
CA VAL A 73 2.83 1.52 11.59
C VAL A 73 3.66 1.09 12.80
N ARG A 74 3.74 1.94 13.81
CA ARG A 74 4.68 1.77 14.93
C ARG A 74 4.08 0.93 16.06
N ASP A 75 4.76 0.95 17.20
CA ASP A 75 4.39 0.25 18.42
C ASP A 75 3.06 0.72 19.03
N ASN A 76 2.81 2.03 19.04
CA ASN A 76 1.55 2.57 19.55
C ASN A 76 0.47 2.63 18.46
N LEU A 77 -0.46 1.68 18.53
CA LEU A 77 -1.63 1.62 17.62
C LEU A 77 -2.74 2.62 17.97
N GLY A 78 -2.55 3.50 18.95
CA GLY A 78 -3.55 4.49 19.37
C GLY A 78 -3.91 5.49 18.26
N ASP A 79 -2.95 5.93 17.44
CA ASP A 79 -3.25 6.78 16.28
C ASP A 79 -4.04 6.04 15.22
N LEU A 80 -3.69 4.77 14.92
CA LEU A 80 -4.47 3.92 14.00
C LEU A 80 -5.90 3.72 14.50
N LYS A 81 -6.07 3.40 15.79
CA LYS A 81 -7.38 3.25 16.42
C LYS A 81 -8.23 4.52 16.26
N ARG A 82 -7.66 5.70 16.57
CA ARG A 82 -8.36 6.98 16.41
C ARG A 82 -8.75 7.28 14.96
N VAL A 83 -7.87 6.94 14.00
CA VAL A 83 -8.19 7.08 12.57
C VAL A 83 -9.37 6.17 12.18
N LEU A 84 -9.40 4.91 12.63
CA LEU A 84 -10.52 4.01 12.38
C LEU A 84 -11.83 4.52 13.01
N GLU A 85 -11.77 5.08 14.23
CA GLU A 85 -12.93 5.71 14.88
C GLU A 85 -13.46 6.91 14.07
N ILE A 86 -12.56 7.74 13.51
CA ILE A 86 -12.93 8.86 12.62
C ILE A 86 -13.52 8.34 11.31
N LEU A 87 -12.94 7.29 10.71
CA LEU A 87 -13.45 6.73 9.45
C LEU A 87 -14.87 6.18 9.62
N GLY A 88 -15.10 5.42 10.69
CA GLY A 88 -16.42 4.94 11.10
C GLY A 88 -16.48 3.40 11.28
N PRO A 89 -17.66 2.87 11.63
CA PRO A 89 -17.83 1.51 12.12
C PRO A 89 -17.63 0.41 11.07
N ASP A 90 -17.54 0.75 9.79
CA ASP A 90 -17.29 -0.20 8.69
C ASP A 90 -15.81 -0.39 8.39
N TRP A 91 -14.95 0.49 8.90
CA TRP A 91 -13.52 0.43 8.64
C TRP A 91 -12.82 -0.53 9.59
N ARG A 92 -11.94 -1.36 9.04
CA ARG A 92 -11.16 -2.35 9.79
C ARG A 92 -9.68 -2.19 9.46
N ALA A 93 -8.85 -2.76 10.32
CA ALA A 93 -7.45 -2.94 10.05
C ALA A 93 -7.02 -4.37 10.39
N VAL A 94 -6.12 -4.92 9.57
CA VAL A 94 -5.42 -6.17 9.82
C VAL A 94 -3.93 -5.90 9.62
N TYR A 95 -3.10 -6.22 10.60
CA TYR A 95 -1.71 -5.76 10.63
C TYR A 95 -0.75 -6.85 11.08
N SER A 96 0.48 -6.79 10.58
CA SER A 96 1.56 -7.69 10.97
C SER A 96 1.99 -7.45 12.40
N ASP A 97 2.71 -8.41 12.99
CA ASP A 97 3.52 -8.07 14.16
C ASP A 97 4.78 -7.27 13.75
N ALA A 98 5.40 -6.62 14.72
CA ALA A 98 6.60 -5.83 14.53
C ALA A 98 7.86 -6.65 14.80
N LEU A 99 8.86 -6.53 13.94
CA LEU A 99 10.21 -7.03 14.23
C LEU A 99 10.91 -6.03 15.17
N THR A 100 11.31 -6.52 16.35
CA THR A 100 11.80 -5.66 17.44
C THR A 100 13.27 -5.26 17.32
N ASP A 101 14.02 -5.89 16.43
CA ASP A 101 15.41 -5.59 16.14
C ASP A 101 15.56 -4.28 15.32
N ALA A 102 16.81 -3.83 15.17
CA ALA A 102 17.13 -2.59 14.48
C ALA A 102 16.79 -2.62 12.97
N GLY A 103 16.83 -3.79 12.32
CA GLY A 103 16.45 -3.95 10.91
C GLY A 103 14.93 -3.86 10.73
N GLY A 104 14.18 -4.45 11.66
CA GLY A 104 12.73 -4.36 11.73
C GLY A 104 12.19 -2.97 12.09
N ASN A 105 13.03 -2.15 12.74
CA ASN A 105 12.73 -0.80 13.22
C ASN A 105 11.46 -0.73 14.11
N ARG A 106 10.95 -1.83 14.66
CA ARG A 106 9.65 -1.88 15.38
C ARG A 106 8.48 -1.37 14.54
N GLU A 107 8.50 -1.66 13.25
CA GLU A 107 7.43 -1.32 12.31
C GLU A 107 6.56 -2.53 12.00
N ARG A 108 5.30 -2.22 11.73
CA ARG A 108 4.27 -3.11 11.20
C ARG A 108 3.83 -2.60 9.85
N ILE A 109 3.30 -3.52 9.07
CA ILE A 109 2.52 -3.23 7.89
C ILE A 109 1.05 -3.49 8.25
N ALA A 110 0.17 -2.57 7.90
CA ALA A 110 -1.26 -2.72 8.11
C ALA A 110 -2.01 -2.63 6.78
N TYR A 111 -3.07 -3.41 6.64
CA TYR A 111 -4.11 -3.15 5.65
C TYR A 111 -5.29 -2.50 6.35
N VAL A 112 -5.63 -1.28 5.93
CA VAL A 112 -6.83 -0.55 6.37
C VAL A 112 -7.86 -0.66 5.25
N TYR A 113 -9.08 -1.10 5.57
CA TYR A 113 -10.08 -1.39 4.55
C TYR A 113 -11.51 -1.10 4.98
N ASP A 114 -12.35 -0.78 4.00
CA ASP A 114 -13.80 -0.62 4.15
C ASP A 114 -14.52 -1.94 3.91
N ARG A 115 -15.10 -2.51 4.96
CA ARG A 115 -15.76 -3.84 4.88
C ARG A 115 -16.99 -3.88 3.97
N ARG A 116 -17.47 -2.72 3.51
CA ARG A 116 -18.59 -2.61 2.56
C ARG A 116 -18.16 -2.89 1.13
N ALA A 117 -16.87 -2.72 0.81
CA ALA A 117 -16.30 -2.91 -0.51
C ALA A 117 -15.41 -4.16 -0.60
N VAL A 118 -14.77 -4.56 0.50
CA VAL A 118 -13.83 -5.70 0.52
C VAL A 118 -13.92 -6.50 1.82
N ALA A 119 -13.89 -7.83 1.70
CA ALA A 119 -13.93 -8.77 2.80
C ALA A 119 -12.55 -9.45 3.00
N PHE A 120 -12.13 -9.60 4.25
CA PHE A 120 -10.97 -10.42 4.61
C PHE A 120 -11.34 -11.92 4.55
N THR A 121 -10.55 -12.74 3.85
CA THR A 121 -10.89 -14.15 3.62
C THR A 121 -10.19 -15.14 4.55
N GLY A 122 -9.41 -14.66 5.52
CA GLY A 122 -8.87 -15.49 6.62
C GLY A 122 -7.36 -15.71 6.60
N LEU A 123 -6.67 -15.49 5.47
CA LEU A 123 -5.21 -15.60 5.42
C LEU A 123 -4.56 -14.24 5.71
N ALA A 124 -3.84 -14.15 6.83
CA ALA A 124 -2.96 -13.02 7.14
C ALA A 124 -1.64 -13.57 7.69
N ALA A 125 -0.54 -13.40 6.97
CA ALA A 125 0.74 -14.01 7.29
C ALA A 125 1.92 -13.20 6.76
N GLN A 126 3.09 -13.36 7.37
CA GLN A 126 4.32 -12.91 6.75
C GLN A 126 4.77 -13.91 5.67
N ALA A 127 5.35 -13.41 4.58
CA ALA A 127 5.99 -14.21 3.56
C ALA A 127 7.05 -15.13 4.21
N GLN A 128 6.92 -16.43 3.98
CA GLN A 128 7.83 -17.45 4.47
C GLN A 128 8.87 -17.72 3.37
N PRO A 129 10.14 -17.34 3.56
CA PRO A 129 11.15 -17.64 2.56
C PRO A 129 11.40 -19.16 2.50
N PRO A 130 11.81 -19.70 1.34
CA PRO A 130 12.18 -21.11 1.21
C PRO A 130 13.29 -21.47 2.19
N ARG A 131 13.22 -22.67 2.77
CA ARG A 131 14.19 -23.17 3.74
C ARG A 131 14.81 -24.47 3.23
N THR A 132 16.12 -24.60 3.43
CA THR A 132 16.88 -25.80 3.12
C THR A 132 17.35 -26.46 4.41
N LYS A 133 17.32 -27.79 4.47
CA LYS A 133 17.80 -28.54 5.64
C LYS A 133 19.31 -28.37 5.80
N ARG A 134 19.74 -27.90 6.98
CA ARG A 134 21.14 -27.77 7.40
C ARG A 134 21.30 -28.43 8.76
N GLY A 135 21.85 -29.64 8.78
CA GLY A 135 21.89 -30.47 9.98
C GLY A 135 20.47 -30.84 10.44
N MET A 136 20.11 -30.44 11.66
CA MET A 136 18.81 -30.68 12.27
C MET A 136 17.79 -29.55 12.04
N GLU A 137 18.23 -28.44 11.47
CA GLU A 137 17.39 -27.25 11.28
C GLU A 137 17.06 -27.04 9.81
N TYR A 138 15.96 -26.33 9.56
CA TYR A 138 15.65 -25.77 8.25
C TYR A 138 16.02 -24.28 8.28
N LEU A 139 16.89 -23.82 7.39
CA LEU A 139 17.35 -22.43 7.40
C LEU A 139 17.05 -21.77 6.04
N SER A 140 16.70 -20.49 6.09
CA SER A 140 16.54 -19.66 4.90
C SER A 140 17.83 -18.89 4.65
N ASP A 141 18.25 -18.80 3.38
CA ASP A 141 19.32 -17.89 2.95
C ASP A 141 18.81 -16.48 2.66
N ILE A 142 17.49 -16.32 2.53
CA ILE A 142 16.83 -15.02 2.38
C ILE A 142 16.61 -14.42 3.77
N SER A 143 17.11 -13.20 3.95
CA SER A 143 16.92 -12.39 5.15
C SER A 143 16.35 -11.03 4.79
N TRP A 144 15.05 -10.86 5.00
CA TRP A 144 14.37 -9.55 4.90
C TRP A 144 14.57 -8.75 6.18
N TRP A 145 14.78 -7.43 6.06
CA TRP A 145 14.76 -6.53 7.22
C TRP A 145 13.36 -6.44 7.82
N ARG A 146 12.36 -6.37 6.94
CA ARG A 146 10.95 -6.48 7.26
C ARG A 146 10.33 -7.50 6.32
N ARG A 147 9.90 -8.62 6.89
CA ARG A 147 9.26 -9.68 6.10
C ARG A 147 8.00 -9.13 5.44
N PRO A 148 7.83 -9.29 4.11
CA PRO A 148 6.62 -8.87 3.43
C PRO A 148 5.37 -9.44 4.11
N TYR A 149 4.32 -8.63 4.23
CA TYR A 149 3.08 -9.01 4.89
C TYR A 149 1.99 -9.28 3.86
N MET A 150 1.40 -10.45 3.93
CA MET A 150 0.45 -10.99 2.97
C MET A 150 -0.93 -11.14 3.61
N VAL A 151 -1.96 -10.61 2.97
CA VAL A 151 -3.35 -10.74 3.43
C VAL A 151 -4.27 -11.05 2.24
N SER A 152 -5.17 -12.01 2.41
CA SER A 152 -6.15 -12.38 1.40
C SER A 152 -7.47 -11.63 1.57
N PHE A 153 -8.01 -11.17 0.45
CA PHE A 153 -9.22 -10.38 0.36
C PHE A 153 -10.14 -10.89 -0.74
N HIS A 154 -11.38 -10.44 -0.68
CA HIS A 154 -12.44 -10.74 -1.65
C HIS A 154 -13.29 -9.50 -1.90
N SER A 155 -13.65 -9.23 -3.14
CA SER A 155 -14.57 -8.16 -3.55
C SER A 155 -15.32 -8.60 -4.80
N GLY A 156 -16.66 -8.60 -4.79
CA GLY A 156 -17.46 -9.15 -5.89
C GLY A 156 -17.19 -10.62 -6.14
N ASN A 157 -16.73 -10.99 -7.34
CA ASN A 157 -16.26 -12.34 -7.66
C ASN A 157 -14.73 -12.41 -7.83
N PHE A 158 -14.02 -11.43 -7.28
CA PHE A 158 -12.58 -11.30 -7.35
C PHE A 158 -11.91 -11.64 -6.01
N ASP A 159 -11.23 -12.79 -5.97
CA ASP A 159 -10.37 -13.19 -4.88
C ASP A 159 -8.92 -12.83 -5.16
N PHE A 160 -8.27 -12.18 -4.21
CA PHE A 160 -6.90 -11.72 -4.39
C PHE A 160 -6.12 -11.72 -3.08
N VAL A 161 -4.81 -11.68 -3.23
CA VAL A 161 -3.87 -11.56 -2.13
C VAL A 161 -3.10 -10.27 -2.30
N CYS A 162 -3.11 -9.43 -1.26
CA CYS A 162 -2.22 -8.29 -1.20
C CYS A 162 -0.96 -8.69 -0.44
N LEU A 163 0.20 -8.43 -1.05
CA LEU A 163 1.51 -8.54 -0.41
C LEU A 163 2.12 -7.15 -0.30
N SER A 164 2.44 -6.72 0.91
CA SER A 164 3.08 -5.43 1.14
C SER A 164 4.47 -5.56 1.73
N ALA A 165 5.41 -4.79 1.19
CA ALA A 165 6.79 -4.74 1.63
C ALA A 165 7.23 -3.30 1.92
N HIS A 166 8.17 -3.16 2.86
CA HIS A 166 8.90 -1.91 3.09
C HIS A 166 10.39 -2.23 2.97
N ILE A 167 10.94 -2.11 1.76
CA ILE A 167 12.33 -2.48 1.44
C ILE A 167 13.29 -1.53 2.15
N ARG A 168 14.44 -2.03 2.61
CA ARG A 168 15.43 -1.21 3.32
C ARG A 168 15.90 -0.01 2.50
N TRP A 169 16.29 1.07 3.16
CA TRP A 169 16.97 2.19 2.49
C TRP A 169 18.42 1.82 2.14
N GLY A 170 19.19 1.37 3.14
CA GLY A 170 20.61 1.05 3.02
C GLY A 170 21.50 2.28 2.79
N ASN A 171 22.78 2.06 2.48
CA ASN A 171 23.72 3.14 2.11
C ASN A 171 23.79 3.34 0.58
N SER A 172 23.34 2.35 -0.19
CA SER A 172 23.39 2.35 -1.66
C SER A 172 22.20 1.60 -2.28
N GLU A 173 22.00 1.76 -3.59
CA GLU A 173 21.05 0.92 -4.35
C GLU A 173 21.47 -0.55 -4.35
N ARG A 174 22.78 -0.84 -4.37
CA ARG A 174 23.28 -2.21 -4.33
C ARG A 174 22.85 -2.94 -3.06
N ASP A 175 22.76 -2.23 -1.94
CA ASP A 175 22.25 -2.81 -0.70
C ASP A 175 20.78 -3.21 -0.86
N ARG A 176 19.97 -2.52 -1.64
CA ARG A 176 18.55 -2.84 -1.84
C ARG A 176 18.32 -4.02 -2.76
N LEU A 177 19.24 -4.24 -3.70
CA LEU A 177 19.06 -5.17 -4.81
C LEU A 177 18.71 -6.59 -4.35
N SER A 178 19.47 -7.16 -3.40
CA SER A 178 19.23 -8.53 -2.95
C SER A 178 17.88 -8.72 -2.25
N GLU A 179 17.37 -7.70 -1.57
CA GLU A 179 16.05 -7.75 -0.92
C GLU A 179 14.92 -7.73 -1.94
N ILE A 180 15.08 -6.94 -3.01
CA ILE A 180 14.15 -6.83 -4.14
C ILE A 180 14.17 -8.10 -4.99
N GLU A 181 15.33 -8.64 -5.33
CA GLU A 181 15.47 -9.90 -6.08
C GLU A 181 14.81 -11.05 -5.30
N ALA A 182 15.08 -11.15 -4.00
CA ALA A 182 14.44 -12.14 -3.14
C ALA A 182 12.92 -12.00 -3.08
N LEU A 183 12.41 -10.76 -3.05
CA LEU A 183 10.97 -10.50 -3.10
C LEU A 183 10.38 -10.93 -4.45
N ALA A 184 11.01 -10.55 -5.57
CA ALA A 184 10.53 -10.88 -6.92
C ALA A 184 10.52 -12.39 -7.15
N ASP A 185 11.58 -13.10 -6.74
CA ASP A 185 11.67 -14.56 -6.83
C ASP A 185 10.61 -15.25 -5.93
N TRP A 186 10.40 -14.74 -4.71
CA TRP A 186 9.38 -15.27 -3.81
C TRP A 186 7.96 -15.09 -4.38
N VAL A 187 7.65 -13.90 -4.88
CA VAL A 187 6.38 -13.58 -5.53
C VAL A 187 6.12 -14.47 -6.74
N TYR A 188 7.14 -14.64 -7.60
CA TYR A 188 7.04 -15.51 -8.76
C TYR A 188 6.73 -16.95 -8.33
N THR A 189 7.49 -17.49 -7.38
CA THR A 189 7.29 -18.86 -6.87
C THR A 189 5.88 -19.01 -6.27
N LYS A 190 5.44 -18.03 -5.48
CA LYS A 190 4.12 -18.04 -4.85
C LYS A 190 2.99 -18.07 -5.87
N ALA A 191 3.14 -17.32 -6.97
CA ALA A 191 2.16 -17.29 -8.06
C ALA A 191 2.11 -18.60 -8.89
N GLN A 192 3.09 -19.50 -8.75
CA GLN A 192 3.10 -20.81 -9.42
C GLN A 192 2.54 -21.96 -8.56
N GLU A 193 2.18 -21.70 -7.31
CA GLU A 193 1.60 -22.72 -6.43
C GLU A 193 0.22 -23.16 -6.96
N LYS A 194 -0.06 -24.48 -6.99
CA LYS A 194 -1.29 -25.03 -7.59
C LYS A 194 -2.54 -24.84 -6.73
N ASP A 195 -2.36 -24.73 -5.41
CA ASP A 195 -3.44 -24.66 -4.41
C ASP A 195 -3.77 -23.20 -4.01
N THR A 196 -3.24 -22.20 -4.73
CA THR A 196 -3.58 -20.78 -4.47
C THR A 196 -4.94 -20.37 -5.03
N ASP A 197 -5.71 -21.31 -5.59
CA ASP A 197 -7.05 -21.12 -6.16
C ASP A 197 -7.15 -19.91 -7.10
N GLY A 198 -6.14 -19.71 -7.97
CA GLY A 198 -6.18 -18.64 -8.99
C GLY A 198 -6.28 -17.22 -8.41
N LYS A 199 -5.82 -17.00 -7.18
CA LYS A 199 -5.90 -15.68 -6.54
C LYS A 199 -4.84 -14.75 -7.11
N ASP A 200 -5.30 -13.65 -7.69
CA ASP A 200 -4.43 -12.60 -8.18
C ASP A 200 -3.55 -12.04 -7.05
N LEU A 201 -2.25 -11.87 -7.32
CA LEU A 201 -1.29 -11.36 -6.34
C LEU A 201 -0.96 -9.90 -6.64
N ILE A 202 -1.44 -9.01 -5.77
CA ILE A 202 -1.18 -7.57 -5.81
C ILE A 202 -0.04 -7.25 -4.85
N VAL A 203 1.07 -6.77 -5.38
CA VAL A 203 2.29 -6.46 -4.63
C VAL A 203 2.44 -4.94 -4.50
N MET A 204 2.56 -4.42 -3.28
CA MET A 204 2.55 -2.97 -3.05
C MET A 204 3.43 -2.52 -1.88
N GLY A 205 3.77 -1.24 -1.78
CA GLY A 205 4.48 -0.70 -0.61
C GLY A 205 5.56 0.29 -0.98
N ASP A 206 6.37 0.65 0.02
CA ASP A 206 7.56 1.47 -0.16
C ASP A 206 8.76 0.57 -0.48
N PHE A 207 9.15 0.56 -1.75
CA PHE A 207 10.20 -0.31 -2.27
C PHE A 207 11.53 0.43 -2.36
N ASN A 208 11.54 1.73 -2.01
CA ASN A 208 12.71 2.60 -2.17
C ASN A 208 13.33 2.54 -3.57
N VAL A 209 12.48 2.32 -4.59
CA VAL A 209 12.87 2.32 -6.01
C VAL A 209 12.88 3.77 -6.52
N PRO A 210 14.01 4.32 -6.99
CA PRO A 210 14.05 5.74 -7.31
C PRO A 210 13.38 6.08 -8.65
N SER A 211 13.45 5.17 -9.63
CA SER A 211 12.88 5.36 -10.97
C SER A 211 12.75 4.04 -11.74
N GLU A 212 11.97 4.03 -12.82
CA GLU A 212 11.80 2.88 -13.73
C GLU A 212 13.09 2.47 -14.46
N LYS A 213 14.04 3.40 -14.58
CA LYS A 213 15.34 3.14 -15.21
C LYS A 213 16.36 2.53 -14.24
N SER A 214 16.01 2.43 -12.96
CA SER A 214 16.93 1.91 -11.94
C SER A 214 17.13 0.40 -12.06
N PRO A 215 18.31 -0.13 -11.71
CA PRO A 215 18.52 -1.58 -11.61
C PRO A 215 17.53 -2.26 -10.65
N LEU A 216 17.08 -1.54 -9.62
CA LEU A 216 16.09 -2.03 -8.66
C LEU A 216 14.73 -2.30 -9.32
N PHE A 217 14.28 -1.40 -10.19
CA PHE A 217 13.03 -1.60 -10.93
C PHE A 217 13.13 -2.77 -11.92
N GLN A 218 14.27 -2.89 -12.60
CA GLN A 218 14.54 -4.01 -13.50
C GLN A 218 14.52 -5.35 -12.74
N ALA A 219 15.18 -5.42 -11.58
CA ALA A 219 15.18 -6.62 -10.74
C ALA A 219 13.77 -6.97 -10.24
N LEU A 220 12.99 -5.97 -9.81
CA LEU A 220 11.62 -6.16 -9.34
C LEU A 220 10.71 -6.76 -10.41
N THR A 221 10.86 -6.32 -11.66
CA THR A 221 10.01 -6.73 -12.80
C THR A 221 10.57 -7.92 -13.59
N ALA A 222 11.79 -8.36 -13.30
CA ALA A 222 12.50 -9.42 -14.03
C ALA A 222 11.76 -10.76 -14.07
N ARG A 223 10.90 -11.04 -13.09
CA ARG A 223 10.15 -12.30 -12.97
C ARG A 223 8.68 -12.19 -13.40
N GLY A 224 8.30 -11.11 -14.09
CA GLY A 224 6.97 -10.96 -14.66
C GLY A 224 6.00 -10.10 -13.84
N LEU A 225 6.42 -9.56 -12.69
CA LEU A 225 5.67 -8.51 -12.00
C LEU A 225 5.49 -7.31 -12.94
N ARG A 226 4.25 -6.85 -13.09
CA ARG A 226 3.90 -5.73 -13.96
C ARG A 226 3.33 -4.57 -13.15
N VAL A 227 3.81 -3.37 -13.46
CA VAL A 227 3.15 -2.14 -13.05
C VAL A 227 2.08 -1.80 -14.09
N PRO A 228 0.89 -1.32 -13.69
CA PRO A 228 -0.08 -0.79 -14.64
C PRO A 228 0.48 0.32 -15.53
N ASP A 229 0.13 0.25 -16.81
CA ASP A 229 0.54 1.19 -17.86
C ASP A 229 0.32 2.65 -17.47
N LYS A 230 -0.79 2.95 -16.78
CA LYS A 230 -1.10 4.31 -16.35
C LYS A 230 -0.07 4.88 -15.38
N LEU A 231 0.48 4.03 -14.50
CA LEU A 231 1.55 4.43 -13.59
C LEU A 231 2.89 4.49 -14.34
N LEU A 232 3.17 3.61 -15.32
CA LEU A 232 4.42 3.66 -16.11
C LEU A 232 4.54 4.90 -17.00
N ARG A 233 3.42 5.34 -17.58
CA ARG A 233 3.40 6.51 -18.48
C ARG A 233 3.41 7.85 -17.73
N SER A 234 3.42 7.82 -16.40
CA SER A 234 3.32 9.02 -15.59
C SER A 234 4.68 9.54 -15.15
N THR A 235 4.80 10.86 -15.07
CA THR A 235 6.03 11.53 -14.62
C THR A 235 6.04 11.79 -13.10
N PHE A 236 5.15 11.16 -12.31
CA PHE A 236 5.06 11.45 -10.88
C PHE A 236 5.99 10.57 -10.05
N GLY A 237 6.55 11.17 -8.99
CA GLY A 237 7.08 10.46 -7.83
C GLY A 237 6.05 10.42 -6.70
N SER A 238 6.22 9.47 -5.78
CA SER A 238 5.42 9.32 -4.57
C SER A 238 6.01 10.09 -3.38
N ASN A 239 7.19 10.70 -3.50
CA ASN A 239 7.67 11.65 -2.50
C ASN A 239 7.05 13.04 -2.70
N LEU A 240 7.11 13.91 -1.69
CA LEU A 240 6.54 15.29 -1.76
C LEU A 240 7.04 16.12 -2.95
N GLU A 241 8.27 15.88 -3.40
CA GLU A 241 8.91 16.60 -4.51
C GLU A 241 8.56 15.97 -5.87
N LYS A 242 7.87 14.83 -5.84
CA LYS A 242 7.34 14.07 -7.00
C LYS A 242 8.41 13.72 -8.03
N ASN A 243 9.63 13.47 -7.56
CA ASN A 243 10.79 13.15 -8.40
C ASN A 243 11.39 11.76 -8.10
N LYS A 244 10.81 11.00 -7.15
CA LYS A 244 11.23 9.64 -6.79
C LYS A 244 10.02 8.71 -6.69
N ARG A 245 10.13 7.52 -7.27
CA ARG A 245 9.05 6.52 -7.36
C ARG A 245 9.19 5.43 -6.29
N TYR A 246 9.44 5.83 -5.04
CA TYR A 246 9.79 4.88 -3.98
C TYR A 246 8.70 3.83 -3.78
N ASP A 247 7.45 4.28 -3.78
CA ASP A 247 6.28 3.44 -3.63
C ASP A 247 5.90 2.77 -4.96
N GLN A 248 5.46 1.52 -4.90
CA GLN A 248 5.07 0.72 -6.05
C GLN A 248 3.74 -0.01 -5.81
N ILE A 249 3.00 -0.23 -6.89
CA ILE A 249 1.88 -1.19 -6.96
C ILE A 249 2.09 -1.99 -8.24
N LEU A 250 2.19 -3.31 -8.10
CA LEU A 250 2.41 -4.27 -9.16
C LEU A 250 1.42 -5.43 -9.02
N GLN A 251 1.21 -6.17 -10.10
CA GLN A 251 0.49 -7.42 -10.08
C GLN A 251 1.30 -8.48 -10.80
N MET A 252 1.15 -9.73 -10.37
CA MET A 252 1.48 -10.89 -11.20
C MET A 252 0.18 -11.29 -11.91
N PRO A 253 -0.09 -10.79 -13.12
CA PRO A 253 -1.39 -10.99 -13.75
C PRO A 253 -1.57 -12.43 -14.18
N GLU A 254 -2.65 -13.08 -13.73
CA GLU A 254 -3.15 -14.28 -14.40
C GLU A 254 -3.82 -13.87 -15.74
N TYR A 255 -4.59 -12.77 -15.71
CA TYR A 255 -5.23 -12.17 -16.88
C TYR A 255 -4.69 -10.75 -17.14
N PRO A 256 -4.33 -10.38 -18.39
CA PRO A 256 -3.84 -9.04 -18.73
C PRO A 256 -4.82 -7.90 -18.42
N GLU A 257 -6.13 -8.20 -18.35
CA GLU A 257 -7.22 -7.24 -18.19
C GLU A 257 -7.65 -7.00 -16.74
N SER A 258 -7.10 -7.74 -15.77
CA SER A 258 -7.40 -7.57 -14.32
C SER A 258 -7.01 -6.18 -13.79
N PHE A 259 -6.29 -5.39 -14.58
CA PHE A 259 -5.92 -4.02 -14.27
C PHE A 259 -6.81 -3.02 -15.02
N THR A 260 -7.47 -2.11 -14.29
CA THR A 260 -8.00 -0.92 -14.98
C THR A 260 -6.87 0.08 -15.18
N ASN A 261 -6.86 0.78 -16.32
CA ASN A 261 -5.86 1.81 -16.62
C ASN A 261 -6.09 3.13 -15.85
N ALA A 262 -6.64 3.07 -14.65
CA ALA A 262 -6.79 4.19 -13.72
C ALA A 262 -5.87 4.01 -12.51
N GLY A 263 -5.12 5.07 -12.21
CA GLY A 263 -4.17 5.10 -11.11
C GLY A 263 -3.37 6.40 -11.11
N GLY A 264 -2.73 6.69 -10.00
CA GLY A 264 -1.98 7.93 -9.84
C GLY A 264 -1.38 8.08 -8.45
N VAL A 265 -0.92 9.29 -8.16
CA VAL A 265 -0.52 9.71 -6.82
C VAL A 265 -1.49 10.77 -6.32
N LEU A 266 -1.97 10.62 -5.09
CA LEU A 266 -2.79 11.63 -4.42
C LEU A 266 -1.85 12.66 -3.76
N ASP A 267 -1.74 13.83 -4.37
CA ASP A 267 -0.87 14.91 -3.90
C ASP A 267 -1.58 15.82 -2.88
N PHE A 268 -1.55 15.42 -1.61
CA PHE A 268 -2.09 16.25 -0.52
C PHE A 268 -1.20 17.47 -0.20
N TYR A 269 0.05 17.49 -0.66
CA TYR A 269 1.02 18.53 -0.30
C TYR A 269 0.97 19.73 -1.24
N GLN A 270 0.85 19.50 -2.54
CA GLN A 270 0.76 20.53 -3.60
C GLN A 270 1.80 21.65 -3.47
N GLY A 271 3.01 21.31 -3.01
CA GLY A 271 4.11 22.26 -2.84
C GLY A 271 4.02 23.19 -1.63
N ASP A 272 2.91 23.21 -0.89
CA ASP A 272 2.75 24.09 0.28
C ASP A 272 1.90 23.43 1.38
N HIS A 273 2.49 23.28 2.56
CA HIS A 273 1.81 22.74 3.73
C HIS A 273 1.05 23.79 4.54
N THR A 274 1.32 25.08 4.34
CA THR A 274 0.82 26.18 5.16
C THR A 274 -0.71 26.23 5.25
N PRO A 275 -1.48 25.97 4.18
CA PRO A 275 -2.94 25.95 4.26
C PRO A 275 -3.51 24.84 5.15
N LEU A 276 -2.77 23.75 5.34
CA LEU A 276 -3.17 22.61 6.18
C LEU A 276 -2.59 22.72 7.60
N PHE A 277 -1.37 23.23 7.71
CA PHE A 277 -0.59 23.36 8.96
C PHE A 277 0.17 24.69 9.00
N PRO A 278 -0.50 25.83 9.26
CA PRO A 278 0.10 27.15 9.14
C PRO A 278 1.21 27.43 10.16
N ARG A 279 1.25 26.67 11.26
CA ARG A 279 2.19 26.86 12.38
C ARG A 279 3.34 25.86 12.39
N LEU A 280 3.39 24.94 11.44
CA LEU A 280 4.43 23.90 11.39
C LEU A 280 5.48 24.25 10.33
N THR A 281 6.71 23.80 10.54
CA THR A 281 7.69 23.69 9.46
C THR A 281 7.32 22.53 8.53
N LYS A 282 7.84 22.51 7.30
CA LYS A 282 7.65 21.36 6.38
C LYS A 282 8.03 20.05 7.05
N GLN A 283 9.19 20.01 7.72
CA GLN A 283 9.66 18.82 8.42
C GLN A 283 8.69 18.37 9.51
N ALA A 284 8.25 19.29 10.39
CA ALA A 284 7.28 18.95 11.44
C ALA A 284 5.95 18.47 10.87
N MET A 285 5.50 19.03 9.74
CA MET A 285 4.31 18.55 9.03
C MET A 285 4.48 17.10 8.56
N THR A 286 5.65 16.68 8.06
CA THR A 286 5.82 15.28 7.61
C THR A 286 5.61 14.26 8.74
N TYR A 287 5.94 14.60 9.99
CA TYR A 287 5.63 13.77 11.15
C TYR A 287 4.14 13.80 11.55
N GLN A 288 3.39 14.82 11.11
CA GLN A 288 1.94 14.97 11.31
C GLN A 288 1.11 14.43 10.14
N LEU A 289 1.67 14.32 8.93
CA LEU A 289 1.08 13.63 7.78
C LEU A 289 2.03 12.54 7.27
N SER A 290 2.81 12.84 6.23
CA SER A 290 3.86 11.97 5.73
C SER A 290 4.78 12.76 4.79
N ASP A 291 5.97 12.24 4.51
CA ASP A 291 6.83 12.63 3.40
C ASP A 291 6.57 11.81 2.12
N HIS A 292 5.69 10.81 2.19
CA HIS A 292 5.18 10.06 1.05
C HIS A 292 3.72 10.44 0.75
N LEU A 293 3.38 10.41 -0.53
CA LEU A 293 2.06 10.61 -1.10
C LEU A 293 1.47 9.23 -1.42
N PRO A 294 0.16 8.99 -1.17
CA PRO A 294 -0.47 7.72 -1.53
C PRO A 294 -0.37 7.44 -3.02
N LEU A 295 0.15 6.27 -3.37
CA LEU A 295 0.09 5.70 -4.72
C LEU A 295 -1.16 4.82 -4.80
N TRP A 296 -1.93 4.93 -5.87
CA TRP A 296 -3.20 4.23 -5.99
C TRP A 296 -3.49 3.74 -7.40
N VAL A 297 -4.36 2.74 -7.48
CA VAL A 297 -4.91 2.15 -8.70
C VAL A 297 -6.38 1.81 -8.49
N GLN A 298 -7.14 1.75 -9.57
CA GLN A 298 -8.43 1.07 -9.58
C GLN A 298 -8.27 -0.27 -10.28
N ILE A 299 -8.89 -1.33 -9.76
CA ILE A 299 -8.91 -2.65 -10.39
C ILE A 299 -10.35 -3.05 -10.72
N ASN A 300 -10.50 -3.92 -11.71
CA ASN A 300 -11.78 -4.51 -12.07
C ASN A 300 -11.97 -5.74 -11.19
N THR A 301 -13.10 -5.81 -10.50
CA THR A 301 -13.46 -6.94 -9.64
C THR A 301 -14.58 -7.78 -10.21
N ASN A 302 -15.12 -7.43 -11.38
CA ASN A 302 -16.02 -8.29 -12.14
C ASN A 302 -15.23 -9.13 -13.14
N THR A 303 -15.03 -10.40 -12.80
CA THR A 303 -14.32 -11.38 -13.64
C THR A 303 -15.25 -12.38 -14.32
N GLU A 304 -16.57 -12.15 -14.33
CA GLU A 304 -17.55 -13.13 -14.82
C GLU A 304 -17.29 -13.55 -16.28
N GLU A 305 -17.05 -12.58 -17.16
CA GLU A 305 -16.80 -12.85 -18.58
C GLU A 305 -15.52 -13.70 -18.77
N HIS A 306 -14.47 -13.42 -18.00
CA HIS A 306 -13.23 -14.20 -18.04
C HIS A 306 -13.46 -15.64 -17.58
N MET A 307 -14.17 -15.82 -16.47
CA MET A 307 -14.52 -17.13 -15.94
C MET A 307 -15.34 -17.95 -16.96
N LEU A 308 -16.29 -17.30 -17.64
CA LEU A 308 -17.11 -17.93 -18.68
C LEU A 308 -16.29 -18.30 -19.91
N ARG A 309 -15.40 -17.41 -20.39
CA ARG A 309 -14.52 -17.68 -21.55
C ARG A 309 -13.53 -18.82 -21.25
N ALA A 310 -12.87 -18.78 -20.09
CA ALA A 310 -11.97 -19.83 -19.63
C ALA A 310 -12.67 -21.19 -19.55
N THR A 311 -13.89 -21.23 -18.98
CA THR A 311 -14.71 -22.44 -18.90
C THR A 311 -15.15 -22.94 -20.29
N ALA A 312 -15.42 -22.02 -21.22
CA ALA A 312 -15.79 -22.33 -22.59
C ALA A 312 -14.57 -22.76 -23.47
N GLY A 313 -13.34 -22.61 -22.98
CA GLY A 313 -12.12 -22.85 -23.76
C GLY A 313 -11.89 -21.83 -24.87
N ALA A 314 -12.40 -20.60 -24.69
CA ALA A 314 -12.36 -19.49 -25.64
C ALA A 314 -11.39 -18.38 -25.23
#